data_AF-A0AAW2BEW6-F1
#
_entry.id   AF-A0AAW2BEW6-F1
#
_cell.length_a   1.000
_cell.length_b   1.000
_cell.length_c   1.000
_cell.angle_alpha   90.00
_cell.angle_beta   90.00
_cell.angle_gamma   90.00
#
_symmetry.space_group_name_H-M   'P 1'
#
loop_
_entity.id
_entity.type
_entity.pdbx_description
1 polymer ?
#
loop_
_entity_poly.entity_id
_entity_poly.type
_entity_poly.pdbx_seq_one_letter_code
_entity_poly.pdbx_strand_id
1 'polypeptide(L)'
;MDSDIEESLKKRQRKTPFLGDPSSRKQFEQFAARPYVMGEVNFMQEEDIRLEATRARFSNVLKRHGELTERLSRDSDKMIFDRLQKEFEAARASQTEEICLDGEEWNDGLLATIRERVHMEADRKAMPVDSNIVSAPHFQERITYKVGSKVICCLEGTRIGIQYETSFAEEPRELYHCVLESKSFLEKMTVLEHTIPFFLPIREAENDLLSSNAMKFIDYIGELLQAYVDRREQVRLIKELYGNQIKELYHSLPYHMVEFVLDDSDCKVTVSLRYADLVSVLPTRIRVLAWLSKKSGINATTMNRKENGVLGSHQNPARLSYAEDALRTMSLPEAYAEIVLNLRQALQQIFQQRSPTM
;
A
#
# COMPACT_ATOMS: atom_id res chain seq x y z
N MET A 1 40.81 -51.32 -37.60
CA MET A 1 41.00 -51.81 -36.22
C MET A 1 39.89 -51.15 -35.41
N ASP A 2 38.67 -51.68 -35.35
CA ASP A 2 38.24 -53.09 -35.16
C ASP A 2 38.85 -53.62 -33.84
N SER A 3 38.15 -54.25 -32.88
CA SER A 3 36.81 -54.90 -32.88
C SER A 3 36.37 -55.23 -31.42
N ASP A 4 35.11 -55.37 -30.98
CA ASP A 4 33.76 -55.03 -31.52
C ASP A 4 32.64 -55.35 -30.47
N ILE A 5 31.34 -55.11 -30.81
CA ILE A 5 30.09 -55.91 -30.56
C ILE A 5 29.82 -56.46 -29.12
N GLU A 6 28.64 -56.35 -28.47
CA GLU A 6 27.30 -56.81 -28.89
C GLU A 6 26.12 -56.16 -28.10
N GLU A 7 25.05 -55.77 -28.81
CA GLU A 7 23.59 -55.93 -28.51
C GLU A 7 22.87 -55.58 -27.16
N SER A 8 21.52 -55.39 -27.10
CA SER A 8 20.48 -55.44 -28.15
C SER A 8 19.34 -54.41 -27.99
N LEU A 9 18.95 -53.88 -29.15
CA LEU A 9 17.65 -53.39 -29.64
C LEU A 9 16.36 -53.48 -28.76
N LYS A 10 15.55 -52.40 -28.84
CA LYS A 10 14.25 -52.46 -29.55
C LYS A 10 13.72 -51.09 -30.02
N LYS A 11 13.41 -50.99 -31.31
CA LYS A 11 12.80 -49.82 -31.99
C LYS A 11 11.28 -50.01 -32.14
N ARG A 12 10.53 -48.89 -32.27
CA ARG A 12 9.63 -48.70 -33.44
C ARG A 12 9.26 -47.23 -33.69
N GLN A 13 9.59 -46.75 -34.89
CA GLN A 13 9.08 -45.50 -35.50
C GLN A 13 7.97 -45.81 -36.50
N ARG A 14 7.16 -44.79 -36.85
CA ARG A 14 6.84 -44.30 -38.22
C ARG A 14 5.98 -43.03 -38.06
N LYS A 15 6.33 -41.84 -38.61
CA LYS A 15 6.41 -41.40 -40.05
C LYS A 15 5.04 -41.37 -40.75
N THR A 16 4.57 -40.35 -41.48
CA THR A 16 4.91 -38.90 -41.72
C THR A 16 3.72 -38.27 -42.54
N PRO A 17 3.64 -36.95 -42.84
CA PRO A 17 2.40 -36.27 -43.30
C PRO A 17 2.25 -36.17 -44.85
N PHE A 18 1.12 -35.62 -45.35
CA PHE A 18 1.08 -34.52 -46.37
C PHE A 18 -0.33 -34.06 -46.85
N LEU A 19 -0.46 -32.74 -47.10
CA LEU A 19 -1.23 -31.99 -48.12
C LEU A 19 -2.78 -32.03 -48.25
N GLY A 20 -3.41 -30.85 -48.46
CA GLY A 20 -4.68 -30.69 -49.21
C GLY A 20 -5.71 -29.66 -48.70
N ASP A 21 -5.75 -28.47 -49.31
CA ASP A 21 -6.75 -27.39 -49.16
C ASP A 21 -7.07 -26.85 -50.59
N PRO A 22 -8.06 -25.96 -50.87
CA PRO A 22 -9.41 -25.72 -50.34
C PRO A 22 -10.53 -25.97 -51.41
N SER A 23 -11.82 -25.82 -51.06
CA SER A 23 -12.86 -25.52 -52.06
C SER A 23 -14.07 -24.76 -51.47
N SER A 24 -14.79 -24.00 -52.31
CA SER A 24 -15.73 -22.97 -51.90
C SER A 24 -17.14 -23.08 -52.51
N ARG A 25 -18.10 -22.44 -51.82
CA ARG A 25 -19.18 -21.56 -52.35
C ARG A 25 -20.62 -22.13 -52.56
N LYS A 26 -21.59 -21.26 -52.17
CA LYS A 26 -23.05 -21.19 -52.49
C LYS A 26 -23.96 -22.16 -51.71
N GLN A 27 -25.24 -21.88 -51.39
CA GLN A 27 -26.13 -20.70 -51.24
C GLN A 27 -27.37 -21.18 -50.42
N PHE A 28 -28.28 -20.40 -49.83
CA PHE A 28 -28.62 -18.96 -49.93
C PHE A 28 -29.05 -18.41 -48.53
N GLU A 29 -30.20 -17.75 -48.38
CA GLU A 29 -30.74 -17.14 -47.14
C GLU A 29 -32.19 -17.59 -46.86
N GLN A 30 -32.67 -17.55 -45.60
CA GLN A 30 -33.96 -16.93 -45.23
C GLN A 30 -34.18 -16.76 -43.71
N PHE A 31 -34.85 -15.65 -43.38
CA PHE A 31 -35.12 -15.03 -42.08
C PHE A 31 -35.66 -15.90 -40.92
N ALA A 32 -35.21 -15.59 -39.69
CA ALA A 32 -36.08 -15.33 -38.53
C ALA A 32 -35.31 -14.61 -37.39
N ALA A 33 -35.91 -13.59 -36.79
CA ALA A 33 -35.28 -12.80 -35.72
C ALA A 33 -35.13 -13.58 -34.41
N ARG A 34 -34.08 -13.27 -33.63
CA ARG A 34 -33.97 -13.60 -32.19
C ARG A 34 -33.55 -12.35 -31.41
N PRO A 35 -34.06 -12.17 -30.18
CA PRO A 35 -33.91 -10.90 -29.46
C PRO A 35 -32.54 -10.77 -28.79
N TYR A 36 -32.03 -9.54 -28.73
CA TYR A 36 -30.88 -9.17 -27.89
C TYR A 36 -31.23 -9.38 -26.42
N VAL A 37 -30.54 -10.31 -25.74
CA VAL A 37 -30.69 -10.52 -24.29
C VAL A 37 -29.58 -9.79 -23.54
N MET A 38 -29.88 -8.53 -23.22
CA MET A 38 -29.63 -7.87 -21.93
C MET A 38 -28.42 -8.40 -21.10
N GLY A 39 -27.21 -7.91 -21.40
CA GLY A 39 -25.98 -8.25 -20.65
C GLY A 39 -25.72 -7.42 -19.39
N GLU A 40 -26.45 -6.33 -19.16
CA GLU A 40 -26.10 -5.32 -18.14
C GLU A 40 -26.56 -5.64 -16.71
N VAL A 41 -27.54 -6.54 -16.53
CA VAL A 41 -28.13 -6.81 -15.20
C VAL A 41 -27.22 -7.69 -14.32
N ASN A 42 -26.50 -8.64 -14.93
CA ASN A 42 -25.67 -9.59 -14.17
C ASN A 42 -24.39 -8.96 -13.59
N PHE A 43 -23.75 -8.03 -14.31
CA PHE A 43 -22.51 -7.40 -13.84
C PHE A 43 -22.70 -6.59 -12.56
N MET A 44 -23.81 -5.84 -12.43
CA MET A 44 -24.05 -4.98 -11.26
C MET A 44 -24.37 -5.78 -10.00
N GLN A 45 -25.20 -6.82 -10.11
CA GLN A 45 -25.56 -7.65 -8.96
C GLN A 45 -24.36 -8.47 -8.48
N GLU A 46 -23.51 -8.94 -9.39
CA GLU A 46 -22.27 -9.63 -9.06
C GLU A 46 -21.24 -8.67 -8.43
N GLU A 47 -21.14 -7.40 -8.86
CA GLU A 47 -20.27 -6.40 -8.22
C GLU A 47 -20.69 -6.04 -6.79
N ASP A 48 -21.98 -5.82 -6.52
CA ASP A 48 -22.42 -5.46 -5.15
C ASP A 48 -22.40 -6.65 -4.20
N ILE A 49 -22.75 -7.87 -4.66
CA ILE A 49 -22.52 -9.10 -3.88
C ILE A 49 -21.01 -9.27 -3.61
N ARG A 50 -20.15 -8.97 -4.60
CA ARG A 50 -18.69 -8.94 -4.39
C ARG A 50 -18.30 -7.85 -3.43
N LEU A 51 -18.92 -6.66 -3.41
CA LEU A 51 -18.61 -5.56 -2.49
C LEU A 51 -18.99 -5.90 -1.06
N GLU A 52 -20.20 -6.40 -0.80
CA GLU A 52 -20.65 -6.80 0.54
C GLU A 52 -19.90 -8.04 1.05
N ALA A 53 -19.68 -9.06 0.21
CA ALA A 53 -18.81 -10.17 0.58
C ALA A 53 -17.36 -9.72 0.80
N THR A 54 -16.90 -8.66 0.13
CA THR A 54 -15.59 -8.05 0.35
C THR A 54 -15.54 -7.28 1.66
N ARG A 55 -16.56 -6.49 2.01
CA ARG A 55 -16.72 -5.87 3.34
C ARG A 55 -16.72 -6.93 4.44
N ALA A 56 -17.52 -7.99 4.32
CA ALA A 56 -17.60 -9.07 5.32
C ALA A 56 -16.29 -9.87 5.46
N ARG A 57 -15.60 -10.14 4.34
CA ARG A 57 -14.23 -10.69 4.38
C ARG A 57 -13.27 -9.73 5.07
N PHE A 58 -13.36 -8.43 4.77
CA PHE A 58 -12.51 -7.42 5.39
C PHE A 58 -12.79 -7.23 6.89
N SER A 59 -14.03 -7.27 7.37
CA SER A 59 -14.33 -7.27 8.81
C SER A 59 -13.70 -8.45 9.54
N ASN A 60 -13.66 -9.64 8.93
CA ASN A 60 -12.95 -10.80 9.49
C ASN A 60 -11.43 -10.64 9.45
N VAL A 61 -10.88 -10.09 8.37
CA VAL A 61 -9.45 -9.76 8.24
C VAL A 61 -9.03 -8.70 9.26
N LEU A 62 -9.85 -7.68 9.50
CA LEU A 62 -9.64 -6.69 10.55
C LEU A 62 -9.63 -7.28 11.93
N LYS A 63 -10.57 -8.18 12.24
CA LYS A 63 -10.62 -8.82 13.54
C LYS A 63 -9.32 -9.59 13.80
N ARG A 64 -8.89 -10.38 12.80
CA ARG A 64 -7.59 -11.07 12.83
C ARG A 64 -6.40 -10.11 12.91
N HIS A 65 -6.47 -8.96 12.26
CA HIS A 65 -5.45 -7.91 12.34
C HIS A 65 -5.39 -7.23 13.70
N GLY A 66 -6.53 -6.98 14.35
CA GLY A 66 -6.60 -6.49 15.73
C GLY A 66 -6.04 -7.52 16.71
N GLU A 67 -6.49 -8.78 16.60
CA GLU A 67 -5.95 -9.91 17.37
C GLU A 67 -4.44 -10.11 17.14
N LEU A 68 -3.94 -9.92 15.92
CA LEU A 68 -2.51 -10.02 15.59
C LEU A 68 -1.72 -8.82 16.11
N THR A 69 -2.25 -7.59 15.98
CA THR A 69 -1.63 -6.38 16.53
C THR A 69 -1.54 -6.47 18.06
N GLU A 70 -2.60 -6.92 18.73
CA GLU A 70 -2.59 -7.18 20.18
C GLU A 70 -1.52 -8.23 20.52
N ARG A 71 -1.47 -9.36 19.80
CA ARG A 71 -0.49 -10.43 20.04
C ARG A 71 0.96 -10.02 19.80
N LEU A 72 1.24 -9.19 18.79
CA LEU A 72 2.58 -8.69 18.48
C LEU A 72 3.00 -7.58 19.46
N SER A 73 2.06 -6.73 19.88
CA SER A 73 2.30 -5.72 20.92
C SER A 73 2.64 -6.29 22.31
N ARG A 74 2.46 -7.61 22.51
CA ARG A 74 2.80 -8.29 23.76
C ARG A 74 4.31 -8.55 23.84
N ASP A 75 4.94 -7.67 24.59
CA ASP A 75 6.30 -7.69 25.14
C ASP A 75 7.46 -7.71 24.12
N SER A 76 7.47 -8.62 23.15
CA SER A 76 8.62 -8.81 22.23
C SER A 76 8.89 -7.59 21.33
N ASP A 77 7.94 -7.15 20.51
CA ASP A 77 8.12 -5.97 19.63
C ASP A 77 8.34 -4.69 20.44
N LYS A 78 7.70 -4.59 21.62
CA LYS A 78 7.90 -3.46 22.52
C LYS A 78 9.32 -3.42 23.10
N MET A 79 9.86 -4.56 23.52
CA MET A 79 11.26 -4.67 23.95
C MET A 79 12.24 -4.33 22.82
N ILE A 80 11.95 -4.75 21.57
CA ILE A 80 12.76 -4.39 20.40
C ILE A 80 12.72 -2.88 20.18
N PHE A 81 11.53 -2.26 20.19
CA PHE A 81 11.36 -0.81 20.08
C PHE A 81 12.11 -0.05 21.18
N ASP A 82 11.85 -0.37 22.46
CA ASP A 82 12.45 0.31 23.61
C ASP A 82 13.98 0.16 23.67
N ARG A 83 14.52 -0.96 23.14
CA ARG A 83 15.98 -1.17 23.02
C ARG A 83 16.57 -0.40 21.85
N LEU A 84 15.98 -0.49 20.65
CA LEU A 84 16.48 0.22 19.47
C LEU A 84 16.40 1.74 19.68
N GLN A 85 15.31 2.26 20.22
CA GLN A 85 15.17 3.68 20.58
C GLN A 85 16.35 4.14 21.47
N LYS A 86 16.66 3.40 22.53
CA LYS A 86 17.80 3.71 23.43
C LYS A 86 19.15 3.58 22.74
N GLU A 87 19.32 2.61 21.83
CA GLU A 87 20.56 2.43 21.08
C GLU A 87 20.81 3.60 20.11
N PHE A 88 19.78 4.05 19.39
CA PHE A 88 19.86 5.21 18.51
C PHE A 88 20.01 6.53 19.30
N GLU A 89 19.34 6.67 20.44
CA GLU A 89 19.55 7.80 21.36
C GLU A 89 20.98 7.83 21.91
N ALA A 90 21.55 6.68 22.28
CA ALA A 90 22.95 6.59 22.72
C ALA A 90 23.93 6.89 21.58
N ALA A 91 23.65 6.42 20.35
CA ALA A 91 24.43 6.77 19.16
C ALA A 91 24.41 8.29 18.92
N ARG A 92 23.24 8.94 18.97
CA ARG A 92 23.10 10.41 18.85
C ARG A 92 23.76 11.16 20.02
N ALA A 93 23.63 10.70 21.25
CA ALA A 93 24.24 11.35 22.42
C ALA A 93 25.78 11.24 22.44
N SER A 94 26.34 10.25 21.73
CA SER A 94 27.78 10.04 21.58
C SER A 94 28.33 10.56 20.25
N GLN A 95 27.49 11.19 19.43
CA GLN A 95 27.82 11.77 18.14
C GLN A 95 28.84 12.91 18.30
N THR A 96 29.84 12.94 17.42
CA THR A 96 30.83 14.03 17.35
C THR A 96 30.59 14.95 16.16
N GLU A 97 29.92 14.46 15.11
CA GLU A 97 29.70 15.17 13.86
C GLU A 97 28.35 14.76 13.22
N GLU A 98 27.66 15.71 12.61
CA GLU A 98 26.50 15.47 11.73
C GLU A 98 26.85 15.96 10.33
N ILE A 99 26.78 15.07 9.35
CA ILE A 99 26.93 15.42 7.94
C ILE A 99 25.54 15.39 7.30
N CYS A 100 24.99 16.57 7.03
CA CYS A 100 23.80 16.73 6.20
C CYS A 100 24.21 16.57 4.74
N LEU A 101 23.63 15.58 4.07
CA LEU A 101 23.93 15.22 2.68
C LEU A 101 22.78 15.63 1.77
N ASP A 102 23.13 16.07 0.57
CA ASP A 102 22.16 16.20 -0.52
C ASP A 102 21.87 14.87 -1.24
N GLY A 103 21.08 14.94 -2.32
CA GLY A 103 20.68 13.77 -3.10
C GLY A 103 21.76 13.17 -4.02
N GLU A 104 22.87 13.88 -4.27
CA GLU A 104 24.00 13.39 -5.07
C GLU A 104 25.11 12.82 -4.15
N GLU A 105 25.29 13.41 -2.98
CA GLU A 105 26.21 12.92 -1.94
C GLU A 105 25.76 11.60 -1.31
N TRP A 106 24.44 11.33 -1.28
CA TRP A 106 23.89 10.03 -0.93
C TRP A 106 24.03 9.03 -2.09
N ASN A 107 25.10 8.23 -2.06
CA ASN A 107 25.42 7.25 -3.09
C ASN A 107 26.01 5.94 -2.53
N ASP A 108 26.08 4.90 -3.38
CA ASP A 108 26.61 3.57 -3.01
C ASP A 108 28.07 3.62 -2.48
N GLY A 109 28.88 4.60 -2.91
CA GLY A 109 30.27 4.78 -2.46
C GLY A 109 30.37 5.29 -1.02
N LEU A 110 29.50 6.22 -0.63
CA LEU A 110 29.34 6.62 0.76
C LEU A 110 28.85 5.44 1.62
N LEU A 111 27.85 4.68 1.16
CA LEU A 111 27.33 3.53 1.91
C LEU A 111 28.40 2.44 2.09
N ALA A 112 29.25 2.22 1.09
CA ALA A 112 30.43 1.36 1.22
C ALA A 112 31.44 1.88 2.25
N THR A 113 31.66 3.20 2.34
CA THR A 113 32.54 3.84 3.33
C THR A 113 31.99 3.67 4.76
N ILE A 114 30.68 3.87 4.96
CA ILE A 114 29.99 3.62 6.24
C ILE A 114 30.15 2.13 6.63
N ARG A 115 29.97 1.22 5.66
CA ARG A 115 30.13 -0.22 5.86
C ARG A 115 31.56 -0.59 6.24
N GLU A 116 32.57 -0.07 5.56
CA GLU A 116 33.97 -0.32 5.88
C GLU A 116 34.28 0.12 7.31
N ARG A 117 33.81 1.31 7.72
CA ARG A 117 34.00 1.85 9.07
C ARG A 117 33.49 0.92 10.17
N VAL A 118 32.27 0.38 10.06
CA VAL A 118 31.73 -0.52 11.10
C VAL A 118 32.49 -1.84 11.19
N HIS A 119 33.05 -2.36 10.09
CA HIS A 119 33.91 -3.54 10.13
C HIS A 119 35.28 -3.22 10.76
N MET A 120 35.91 -2.09 10.36
CA MET A 120 37.17 -1.65 10.96
C MET A 120 37.07 -1.33 12.46
N GLU A 121 35.92 -0.86 12.95
CA GLU A 121 35.68 -0.68 14.39
C GLU A 121 35.49 -2.03 15.10
N ALA A 122 34.71 -2.95 14.51
CA ALA A 122 34.47 -4.28 15.07
C ALA A 122 35.77 -5.10 15.17
N ASP A 123 36.56 -5.18 14.09
CA ASP A 123 37.83 -5.91 14.07
C ASP A 123 38.83 -5.35 15.09
N ARG A 124 38.89 -4.01 15.22
CA ARG A 124 39.75 -3.33 16.21
C ARG A 124 39.35 -3.66 17.65
N LYS A 125 38.05 -3.74 17.94
CA LYS A 125 37.53 -4.16 19.26
C LYS A 125 37.73 -5.65 19.53
N ALA A 126 37.83 -6.46 18.49
CA ALA A 126 38.10 -7.90 18.59
C ALA A 126 39.60 -8.23 18.76
N MET A 127 40.52 -7.31 18.43
CA MET A 127 41.95 -7.50 18.69
C MET A 127 42.25 -7.43 20.21
N PRO A 128 43.08 -8.34 20.75
CA PRO A 128 43.48 -8.29 22.15
C PRO A 128 44.33 -7.04 22.41
N VAL A 129 43.96 -6.28 23.45
CA VAL A 129 44.63 -5.03 23.82
C VAL A 129 45.97 -5.34 24.50
N ASP A 130 47.07 -5.27 23.75
CA ASP A 130 48.37 -4.98 24.34
C ASP A 130 48.38 -3.53 24.82
N SER A 131 48.50 -3.37 26.14
CA SER A 131 48.07 -2.19 26.90
C SER A 131 49.00 -0.98 26.84
N ASN A 132 49.67 -0.74 25.70
CA ASN A 132 50.68 0.32 25.56
C ASN A 132 50.72 1.07 24.20
N ILE A 133 49.73 0.91 23.31
CA ILE A 133 49.65 1.74 22.10
C ILE A 133 48.59 2.82 22.30
N VAL A 134 49.03 4.08 22.23
CA VAL A 134 48.19 5.29 22.30
C VAL A 134 47.02 5.18 21.34
N SER A 135 45.80 5.27 21.87
CA SER A 135 44.56 5.35 21.09
C SER A 135 44.67 6.49 20.06
N ALA A 136 44.78 6.14 18.78
CA ALA A 136 44.90 7.14 17.72
C ALA A 136 43.64 8.02 17.71
N PRO A 137 43.75 9.35 17.91
CA PRO A 137 42.60 10.21 18.22
C PRO A 137 41.57 10.33 17.09
N HIS A 138 41.95 10.01 15.85
CA HIS A 138 41.10 10.14 14.65
C HIS A 138 40.04 9.03 14.45
N PHE A 139 39.98 8.03 15.33
CA PHE A 139 39.00 6.93 15.22
C PHE A 139 37.90 6.96 16.28
N GLN A 140 37.78 8.06 17.02
CA GLN A 140 36.74 8.25 18.03
C GLN A 140 35.60 9.16 17.52
N GLU A 141 35.65 9.57 16.25
CA GLU A 141 34.62 10.37 15.58
C GLU A 141 33.39 9.51 15.24
N ARG A 142 32.31 9.72 16.01
CA ARG A 142 30.99 9.15 15.75
C ARG A 142 30.21 10.10 14.85
N ILE A 143 30.44 9.96 13.55
CA ILE A 143 29.69 10.67 12.51
C ILE A 143 28.32 10.02 12.33
N THR A 144 27.26 10.83 12.25
CA THR A 144 26.00 10.41 11.64
C THR A 144 25.74 11.20 10.36
N TYR A 145 25.01 10.58 9.44
CA TYR A 145 24.73 11.10 8.11
C TYR A 145 23.22 11.34 7.97
N LYS A 146 22.81 12.57 7.69
CA LYS A 146 21.40 12.95 7.55
C LYS A 146 21.08 13.21 6.08
N VAL A 147 20.12 12.48 5.53
CA VAL A 147 19.70 12.59 4.12
C VAL A 147 18.19 12.81 4.07
N GLY A 148 17.74 14.06 3.96
CA GLY A 148 16.32 14.39 4.09
C GLY A 148 15.77 13.93 5.45
N SER A 149 14.81 13.00 5.44
CA SER A 149 14.16 12.46 6.65
C SER A 149 14.75 11.16 7.19
N LYS A 150 15.90 10.70 6.69
CA LYS A 150 16.63 9.54 7.24
C LYS A 150 17.96 9.95 7.89
N VAL A 151 18.27 9.36 9.03
CA VAL A 151 19.55 9.51 9.75
C VAL A 151 20.23 8.15 9.83
N ILE A 152 21.48 8.08 9.37
CA ILE A 152 22.27 6.85 9.28
C ILE A 152 23.46 6.95 10.23
N CYS A 153 23.65 5.95 11.08
CA CYS A 153 24.71 5.91 12.09
C CYS A 153 25.43 4.56 12.13
N CYS A 154 26.68 4.59 12.58
CA CYS A 154 27.43 3.39 12.95
C CYS A 154 26.94 2.93 14.33
N LEU A 155 26.48 1.68 14.43
CA LEU A 155 26.11 1.04 15.70
C LEU A 155 27.22 0.09 16.15
N GLU A 156 27.10 -0.48 17.35
CA GLU A 156 28.14 -1.36 17.88
C GLU A 156 28.22 -2.70 17.12
N GLY A 157 29.44 -3.09 16.73
CA GLY A 157 29.70 -4.26 15.88
C GLY A 157 29.72 -3.89 14.40
N THR A 158 29.35 -4.81 13.51
CA THR A 158 29.28 -4.56 12.05
C THR A 158 27.91 -3.98 11.61
N ARG A 159 27.22 -3.29 12.53
CA ARG A 159 25.82 -2.87 12.40
C ARG A 159 25.70 -1.42 11.93
N ILE A 160 24.86 -1.18 10.94
CA ILE A 160 24.49 0.14 10.42
C ILE A 160 23.06 0.41 10.86
N GLY A 161 22.84 1.48 11.62
CA GLY A 161 21.53 1.94 12.03
C GLY A 161 20.97 2.95 11.04
N ILE A 162 19.70 2.80 10.65
CA ILE A 162 18.91 3.81 9.95
C ILE A 162 17.69 4.16 10.80
N GLN A 163 17.56 5.44 11.14
CA GLN A 163 16.36 6.03 11.73
C GLN A 163 15.60 6.79 10.63
N TYR A 164 14.34 6.46 10.44
CA TYR A 164 13.41 7.19 9.59
C TYR A 164 12.57 8.13 10.46
N GLU A 165 12.71 9.42 10.21
CA GLU A 165 11.89 10.49 10.75
C GLU A 165 10.65 10.63 9.85
N THR A 166 9.45 10.45 10.40
CA THR A 166 8.22 10.73 9.64
C THR A 166 7.58 12.03 10.11
N SER A 167 6.88 12.72 9.22
CA SER A 167 6.17 13.96 9.53
C SER A 167 4.83 14.02 8.81
N PHE A 168 3.93 14.89 9.25
CA PHE A 168 2.71 15.19 8.51
C PHE A 168 2.28 16.63 8.78
N ALA A 169 2.16 17.43 7.72
CA ALA A 169 2.00 18.88 7.78
C ALA A 169 3.10 19.55 8.62
N GLU A 170 4.37 19.23 8.32
CA GLU A 170 5.60 19.70 9.01
C GLU A 170 5.74 19.29 10.49
N GLU A 171 4.70 18.77 11.13
CA GLU A 171 4.77 18.21 12.48
C GLU A 171 5.41 16.80 12.48
N PRO A 172 6.42 16.54 13.33
CA PRO A 172 6.98 15.20 13.52
C PRO A 172 5.93 14.18 13.99
N ARG A 173 6.05 12.95 13.49
CA ARG A 173 5.26 11.77 13.88
C ARG A 173 6.20 10.71 14.45
N GLU A 174 5.92 9.42 14.26
CA GLU A 174 6.74 8.36 14.83
C GLU A 174 8.13 8.23 14.19
N LEU A 175 9.09 7.81 15.00
CA LEU A 175 10.40 7.35 14.55
C LEU A 175 10.37 5.85 14.28
N TYR A 176 10.95 5.43 13.16
CA TYR A 176 11.12 4.03 12.82
C TYR A 176 12.60 3.70 12.67
N HIS A 177 12.99 2.51 13.11
CA HIS A 177 14.38 2.06 13.09
C HIS A 177 14.52 0.83 12.21
N CYS A 178 15.63 0.74 11.49
CA CYS A 178 16.08 -0.45 10.78
C CYS A 178 17.58 -0.62 11.04
N VAL A 179 18.00 -1.83 11.40
CA VAL A 179 19.40 -2.18 11.61
C VAL A 179 19.81 -3.15 10.52
N LEU A 180 20.78 -2.73 9.71
CA LEU A 180 21.43 -3.58 8.71
C LEU A 180 22.71 -4.15 9.29
N GLU A 181 23.00 -5.40 8.96
CA GLU A 181 24.25 -6.06 9.31
C GLU A 181 24.82 -6.79 8.09
N SER A 182 26.14 -6.90 8.02
CA SER A 182 26.80 -7.93 7.24
C SER A 182 27.89 -8.59 8.09
N LYS A 183 28.08 -9.91 7.92
CA LYS A 183 29.09 -10.67 8.68
C LYS A 183 30.52 -10.39 8.22
N SER A 184 30.67 -9.97 6.97
CA SER A 184 31.92 -9.54 6.36
C SER A 184 31.63 -8.49 5.28
N PHE A 185 32.64 -7.72 4.89
CA PHE A 185 32.53 -6.71 3.84
C PHE A 185 32.13 -7.28 2.46
N LEU A 186 32.43 -8.56 2.20
CA LEU A 186 32.13 -9.24 0.94
C LEU A 186 30.78 -9.96 0.90
N GLU A 187 30.14 -10.18 2.05
CA GLU A 187 28.80 -10.78 2.10
C GLU A 187 27.71 -9.78 1.70
N LYS A 188 26.46 -10.24 1.56
CA LYS A 188 25.31 -9.33 1.42
C LYS A 188 24.96 -8.70 2.77
N MET A 189 24.39 -7.50 2.75
CA MET A 189 23.69 -6.97 3.92
C MET A 189 22.37 -7.71 4.12
N THR A 190 21.90 -7.77 5.37
CA THR A 190 20.60 -8.30 5.78
C THR A 190 19.97 -7.41 6.84
N VAL A 191 18.63 -7.40 6.92
CA VAL A 191 17.89 -6.71 7.99
C VAL A 191 17.96 -7.57 9.25
N LEU A 192 18.73 -7.09 10.24
CA LEU A 192 18.90 -7.74 11.53
C LEU A 192 17.67 -7.51 12.42
N GLU A 193 17.31 -6.24 12.63
CA GLU A 193 16.19 -5.81 13.49
C GLU A 193 15.52 -4.55 12.95
N HIS A 194 14.24 -4.33 13.27
CA HIS A 194 13.51 -3.12 12.90
C HIS A 194 12.32 -2.83 13.82
N THR A 195 11.80 -1.60 13.76
CA THR A 195 10.50 -1.21 14.34
C THR A 195 9.43 -0.93 13.28
N ILE A 196 9.75 -1.19 12.00
CA ILE A 196 8.83 -1.04 10.85
C ILE A 196 7.60 -1.94 11.07
N PRO A 197 6.36 -1.42 10.95
CA PRO A 197 5.14 -2.17 11.19
C PRO A 197 5.04 -3.47 10.37
N PHE A 198 4.65 -4.57 11.03
CA PHE A 198 4.63 -5.93 10.46
C PHE A 198 3.79 -6.11 9.18
N PHE A 199 2.89 -5.17 8.89
CA PHE A 199 2.01 -5.17 7.72
C PHE A 199 2.58 -4.39 6.52
N LEU A 200 3.78 -3.80 6.66
CA LEU A 200 4.53 -3.20 5.58
C LEU A 200 5.55 -4.23 5.02
N PRO A 201 5.73 -4.31 3.69
CA PRO A 201 6.48 -5.38 3.02
C PRO A 201 8.02 -5.24 3.11
N ILE A 202 8.56 -5.20 4.33
CA ILE A 202 10.01 -5.07 4.56
C ILE A 202 10.79 -6.32 4.08
N ARG A 203 10.20 -7.52 4.18
CA ARG A 203 10.88 -8.76 3.79
C ARG A 203 10.92 -8.94 2.27
N GLU A 204 9.88 -8.51 1.58
CA GLU A 204 9.84 -8.40 0.13
C GLU A 204 10.89 -7.38 -0.34
N ALA A 205 10.89 -6.16 0.24
CA ALA A 205 11.89 -5.14 -0.04
C ALA A 205 13.34 -5.60 0.24
N GLU A 206 13.58 -6.33 1.33
CA GLU A 206 14.88 -6.92 1.65
C GLU A 206 15.36 -7.90 0.56
N ASN A 207 14.47 -8.77 0.07
CA ASN A 207 14.81 -9.72 -0.98
C ASN A 207 15.07 -9.02 -2.32
N ASP A 208 14.17 -8.11 -2.72
CA ASP A 208 14.17 -7.48 -4.04
C ASP A 208 15.24 -6.36 -4.18
N LEU A 209 15.41 -5.54 -3.14
CA LEU A 209 16.23 -4.33 -3.18
C LEU A 209 17.55 -4.49 -2.43
N LEU A 210 17.57 -4.95 -1.17
CA LEU A 210 18.79 -4.94 -0.35
C LEU A 210 19.92 -5.80 -0.95
N SER A 211 19.55 -6.87 -1.66
CA SER A 211 20.47 -7.76 -2.36
C SER A 211 21.09 -7.17 -3.63
N SER A 212 20.46 -6.16 -4.25
CA SER A 212 20.84 -5.58 -5.54
C SER A 212 21.37 -4.16 -5.42
N ASN A 213 20.77 -3.34 -4.56
CA ASN A 213 21.21 -1.99 -4.23
C ASN A 213 20.65 -1.59 -2.84
N ALA A 214 21.54 -1.55 -1.83
CA ALA A 214 21.16 -1.26 -0.45
C ALA A 214 20.68 0.18 -0.24
N MET A 215 21.14 1.13 -1.06
CA MET A 215 20.68 2.52 -1.04
C MET A 215 19.18 2.60 -1.39
N LYS A 216 18.77 1.96 -2.50
CA LYS A 216 17.35 1.85 -2.92
C LYS A 216 16.47 1.16 -1.89
N PHE A 217 16.99 0.15 -1.18
CA PHE A 217 16.24 -0.44 -0.06
C PHE A 217 15.96 0.60 1.03
N ILE A 218 16.99 1.34 1.47
CA ILE A 218 16.87 2.36 2.50
C ILE A 218 15.87 3.45 2.07
N ASP A 219 15.99 3.96 0.84
CA ASP A 219 15.10 5.01 0.33
C ASP A 219 13.65 4.53 0.20
N TYR A 220 13.43 3.34 -0.38
CA TYR A 220 12.10 2.74 -0.51
C TYR A 220 11.39 2.54 0.83
N ILE A 221 12.12 2.10 1.87
CA ILE A 221 11.55 1.95 3.22
C ILE A 221 11.15 3.30 3.81
N GLY A 222 11.94 4.36 3.57
CA GLY A 222 11.59 5.73 3.97
C GLY A 222 10.31 6.23 3.30
N GLU A 223 10.22 6.08 1.97
CA GLU A 223 9.02 6.44 1.19
C GLU A 223 7.78 5.66 1.64
N LEU A 224 7.92 4.36 1.88
CA LEU A 224 6.86 3.46 2.33
C LEU A 224 6.31 3.82 3.70
N LEU A 225 7.19 4.20 4.64
CA LEU A 225 6.82 4.66 5.98
C LEU A 225 6.13 6.02 5.93
N GLN A 226 6.68 6.96 5.18
CA GLN A 226 6.11 8.31 5.03
C GLN A 226 4.71 8.24 4.40
N ALA A 227 4.54 7.52 3.30
CA ALA A 227 3.24 7.34 2.66
C ALA A 227 2.21 6.58 3.52
N TYR A 228 2.66 5.66 4.39
CA TYR A 228 1.80 5.05 5.41
C TYR A 228 1.31 6.09 6.43
N VAL A 229 2.20 6.93 6.96
CA VAL A 229 1.87 8.01 7.91
C VAL A 229 0.94 9.03 7.25
N ASP A 230 1.24 9.50 6.04
CA ASP A 230 0.39 10.47 5.32
C ASP A 230 -1.05 9.97 5.13
N ARG A 231 -1.23 8.72 4.68
CA ARG A 231 -2.57 8.13 4.53
C ARG A 231 -3.28 7.96 5.88
N ARG A 232 -2.56 7.59 6.94
CA ARG A 232 -3.11 7.46 8.29
C ARG A 232 -3.58 8.81 8.83
N GLU A 233 -2.74 9.83 8.75
CA GLU A 233 -3.04 11.17 9.27
C GLU A 233 -4.14 11.86 8.47
N GLN A 234 -4.19 11.69 7.15
CA GLN A 234 -5.33 12.13 6.33
C GLN A 234 -6.65 11.49 6.78
N VAL A 235 -6.66 10.18 7.09
CA VAL A 235 -7.85 9.50 7.64
C VAL A 235 -8.18 9.96 9.07
N ARG A 236 -7.17 10.27 9.88
CA ARG A 236 -7.35 10.87 11.22
C ARG A 236 -8.01 12.25 11.11
N LEU A 237 -7.53 13.10 10.21
CA LEU A 237 -8.05 14.45 10.00
C LEU A 237 -9.51 14.47 9.52
N ILE A 238 -9.91 13.64 8.55
CA ILE A 238 -11.34 13.63 8.15
C ILE A 238 -12.27 13.19 9.29
N LYS A 239 -11.78 12.31 10.18
CA LYS A 239 -12.53 11.88 11.36
C LYS A 239 -12.63 12.99 12.41
N GLU A 240 -11.58 13.80 12.55
CA GLU A 240 -11.54 14.95 13.46
C GLU A 240 -12.41 16.11 12.95
N LEU A 241 -12.28 16.49 11.68
CA LEU A 241 -12.96 17.62 11.06
C LEU A 241 -14.43 17.32 10.71
N TYR A 242 -14.72 16.10 10.26
CA TYR A 242 -16.01 15.74 9.64
C TYR A 242 -16.64 14.47 10.24
N GLY A 243 -16.14 13.97 11.38
CA GLY A 243 -16.63 12.74 12.01
C GLY A 243 -18.11 12.74 12.44
N ASN A 244 -18.76 13.92 12.47
CA ASN A 244 -20.20 14.06 12.68
C ASN A 244 -21.05 13.77 11.42
N GLN A 245 -20.46 13.90 10.23
CA GLN A 245 -21.07 13.62 8.92
C GLN A 245 -20.69 12.23 8.40
N ILE A 246 -19.57 11.68 8.86
CA ILE A 246 -19.09 10.33 8.50
C ILE A 246 -19.74 9.29 9.42
N LYS A 247 -20.69 8.53 8.87
CA LYS A 247 -21.46 7.52 9.61
C LYS A 247 -20.69 6.22 9.85
N GLU A 248 -19.95 5.79 8.83
CA GLU A 248 -19.12 4.59 8.84
C GLU A 248 -17.76 4.99 8.26
N LEU A 249 -16.66 4.68 8.94
CA LEU A 249 -15.29 4.88 8.45
C LEU A 249 -14.51 3.58 8.65
N TYR A 250 -13.93 3.09 7.56
CA TYR A 250 -13.20 1.85 7.48
C TYR A 250 -11.84 2.06 6.82
N HIS A 251 -10.79 1.41 7.34
CA HIS A 251 -9.47 1.35 6.71
C HIS A 251 -8.74 0.03 7.03
N SER A 252 -7.85 -0.38 6.12
CA SER A 252 -6.85 -1.43 6.38
C SER A 252 -5.73 -0.95 7.31
N LEU A 253 -4.91 -1.86 7.85
CA LEU A 253 -3.72 -1.51 8.63
C LEU A 253 -2.74 -0.57 7.90
N PRO A 254 -2.23 -0.84 6.68
CA PRO A 254 -1.36 0.10 5.95
C PRO A 254 -2.10 1.27 5.28
N TYR A 255 -3.39 1.47 5.57
CA TYR A 255 -4.27 2.46 4.92
C TYR A 255 -4.37 2.36 3.38
N HIS A 256 -3.84 1.30 2.76
CA HIS A 256 -3.94 1.01 1.32
C HIS A 256 -5.37 0.74 0.81
N MET A 257 -6.32 0.63 1.73
CA MET A 257 -7.75 0.63 1.47
C MET A 257 -8.39 1.50 2.54
N VAL A 258 -9.26 2.42 2.10
CA VAL A 258 -10.12 3.24 2.94
C VAL A 258 -11.52 3.22 2.34
N GLU A 259 -12.55 3.11 3.16
CA GLU A 259 -13.95 3.17 2.74
C GLU A 259 -14.75 3.96 3.77
N PHE A 260 -15.58 4.90 3.34
CA PHE A 260 -16.42 5.67 4.27
C PHE A 260 -17.77 6.03 3.69
N VAL A 261 -18.68 6.36 4.59
CA VAL A 261 -20.08 6.65 4.32
C VAL A 261 -20.42 8.05 4.80
N LEU A 262 -20.95 8.86 3.89
CA LEU A 262 -21.68 10.10 4.19
C LEU A 262 -23.17 9.76 4.25
N ASP A 263 -23.89 10.32 5.21
CA ASP A 263 -25.34 10.20 5.33
C ASP A 263 -25.94 11.61 5.29
N ASP A 264 -26.46 12.00 4.12
CA ASP A 264 -27.27 13.20 3.95
C ASP A 264 -28.76 12.81 4.02
N SER A 265 -29.58 13.76 4.45
CA SER A 265 -31.04 13.69 4.58
C SER A 265 -31.75 12.99 3.42
N ASP A 266 -31.31 13.24 2.18
CA ASP A 266 -31.87 12.66 0.95
C ASP A 266 -31.02 11.53 0.33
N CYS A 267 -29.77 11.31 0.75
CA CYS A 267 -28.89 10.28 0.14
C CYS A 267 -27.77 9.73 1.04
N LYS A 268 -27.42 8.45 0.86
CA LYS A 268 -26.21 7.82 1.40
C LYS A 268 -25.12 7.88 0.33
N VAL A 269 -23.95 8.44 0.62
CA VAL A 269 -22.78 8.37 -0.30
C VAL A 269 -21.76 7.38 0.25
N THR A 270 -21.30 6.45 -0.57
CA THR A 270 -20.22 5.51 -0.26
C THR A 270 -18.98 5.89 -1.07
N VAL A 271 -17.86 6.12 -0.40
CA VAL A 271 -16.54 6.37 -1.00
C VAL A 271 -15.65 5.17 -0.74
N SER A 272 -15.02 4.59 -1.77
CA SER A 272 -14.05 3.50 -1.63
C SER A 272 -12.75 3.84 -2.37
N LEU A 273 -11.63 3.77 -1.64
CA LEU A 273 -10.28 4.15 -2.07
C LEU A 273 -9.36 2.93 -2.04
N ARG A 274 -8.48 2.81 -3.04
CA ARG A 274 -7.42 1.78 -3.13
C ARG A 274 -6.10 2.39 -3.58
N TYR A 275 -5.07 2.11 -2.82
CA TYR A 275 -3.68 2.45 -3.11
C TYR A 275 -2.99 1.15 -3.51
N ALA A 276 -2.85 0.91 -4.81
CA ALA A 276 -2.25 -0.32 -5.35
C ALA A 276 -0.73 -0.32 -5.15
N ASP A 277 -0.14 0.87 -5.22
CA ASP A 277 1.22 1.14 -4.78
C ASP A 277 1.19 1.66 -3.34
N LEU A 278 2.11 1.17 -2.50
CA LEU A 278 2.19 1.52 -1.09
C LEU A 278 3.03 2.77 -0.81
N VAL A 279 3.87 3.25 -1.74
CA VAL A 279 4.54 4.57 -1.60
C VAL A 279 3.65 5.74 -2.08
N SER A 280 2.54 5.45 -2.75
CA SER A 280 1.56 6.47 -3.19
C SER A 280 0.69 7.02 -2.05
N VAL A 281 0.74 8.34 -1.85
CA VAL A 281 -0.12 9.08 -0.91
C VAL A 281 -1.55 9.32 -1.45
N LEU A 282 -1.74 9.25 -2.77
CA LEU A 282 -3.05 9.41 -3.44
C LEU A 282 -3.61 8.07 -3.98
N PRO A 283 -4.94 7.88 -3.99
CA PRO A 283 -5.55 6.59 -4.34
C PRO A 283 -5.54 6.31 -5.85
N THR A 284 -4.97 5.16 -6.21
CA THR A 284 -4.90 4.64 -7.58
C THR A 284 -6.23 4.16 -8.17
N ARG A 285 -7.17 3.72 -7.32
CA ARG A 285 -8.54 3.34 -7.73
C ARG A 285 -9.53 3.93 -6.75
N ILE A 286 -10.58 4.53 -7.30
CA ILE A 286 -11.56 5.34 -6.58
C ILE A 286 -12.94 4.95 -7.10
N ARG A 287 -13.91 4.79 -6.21
CA ARG A 287 -15.34 4.55 -6.56
C ARG A 287 -16.18 5.38 -5.60
N VAL A 288 -17.00 6.29 -6.12
CA VAL A 288 -17.92 7.11 -5.32
C VAL A 288 -19.35 6.90 -5.80
N LEU A 289 -20.22 6.39 -4.91
CA LEU A 289 -21.59 6.01 -5.23
C LEU A 289 -22.59 6.71 -4.30
N ALA A 290 -23.54 7.43 -4.87
CA ALA A 290 -24.69 7.98 -4.16
C ALA A 290 -25.92 7.08 -4.31
N TRP A 291 -26.55 6.77 -3.19
CA TRP A 291 -27.77 5.99 -3.05
C TRP A 291 -28.89 6.92 -2.57
N LEU A 292 -29.96 7.08 -3.35
CA LEU A 292 -31.11 7.90 -2.93
C LEU A 292 -31.87 7.22 -1.79
N SER A 293 -32.20 8.01 -0.76
CA SER A 293 -33.13 7.60 0.28
C SER A 293 -34.57 7.68 -0.23
N LYS A 294 -35.34 6.61 -0.08
CA LYS A 294 -36.77 6.52 -0.45
C LYS A 294 -37.71 7.44 0.36
N LYS A 295 -37.16 8.40 1.12
CA LYS A 295 -37.90 9.29 2.03
C LYS A 295 -38.28 10.64 1.40
N SER A 296 -37.57 11.10 0.36
CA SER A 296 -37.90 12.35 -0.34
C SER A 296 -39.01 12.15 -1.40
N GLY A 297 -40.15 11.65 -0.93
CA GLY A 297 -41.40 11.57 -1.69
C GLY A 297 -42.29 12.75 -1.34
N ILE A 298 -42.26 13.80 -2.18
CA ILE A 298 -43.07 15.01 -2.02
C ILE A 298 -44.57 14.66 -1.99
N ASN A 299 -45.26 15.13 -0.95
CA ASN A 299 -46.72 15.25 -0.82
C ASN A 299 -47.56 14.05 -1.29
N ALA A 300 -47.83 13.12 -0.36
CA ALA A 300 -48.89 12.12 -0.50
C ALA A 300 -50.30 12.73 -0.37
N THR A 301 -50.69 13.60 -1.31
CA THR A 301 -52.09 13.94 -1.58
C THR A 301 -52.50 13.40 -2.95
N THR A 302 -53.66 12.76 -2.99
CA THR A 302 -54.33 12.19 -4.19
C THR A 302 -53.53 11.15 -5.00
N MET A 303 -53.68 9.86 -4.67
CA MET A 303 -54.66 9.00 -5.37
C MET A 303 -54.66 7.58 -4.77
N ASN A 304 -55.80 7.15 -4.22
CA ASN A 304 -56.03 5.76 -3.86
C ASN A 304 -56.17 4.91 -5.14
N ARG A 305 -55.20 4.05 -5.45
CA ARG A 305 -55.45 2.86 -6.27
C ARG A 305 -54.66 1.68 -5.74
N LYS A 306 -55.39 0.67 -5.23
CA LYS A 306 -54.83 -0.64 -4.88
C LYS A 306 -54.24 -1.27 -6.12
N GLU A 307 -52.99 -1.72 -6.05
CA GLU A 307 -52.50 -2.83 -6.87
C GLU A 307 -51.48 -3.64 -6.08
N ASN A 308 -51.56 -4.97 -6.20
CA ASN A 308 -50.84 -5.88 -5.31
C ASN A 308 -49.44 -6.22 -5.87
N GLY A 309 -48.42 -5.95 -5.06
CA GLY A 309 -47.22 -6.79 -4.91
C GLY A 309 -46.33 -7.06 -6.12
N VAL A 310 -45.23 -6.29 -6.24
CA VAL A 310 -43.88 -6.86 -6.41
C VAL A 310 -42.93 -6.15 -5.44
N LEU A 311 -42.04 -6.92 -4.82
CA LEU A 311 -41.09 -6.45 -3.82
C LEU A 311 -39.90 -5.71 -4.46
N GLY A 312 -39.68 -4.45 -4.09
CA GLY A 312 -38.37 -3.79 -4.15
C GLY A 312 -37.82 -3.43 -5.53
N SER A 313 -38.17 -2.26 -6.06
CA SER A 313 -37.26 -1.57 -7.00
C SER A 313 -36.01 -1.11 -6.23
N HIS A 314 -34.87 -1.72 -6.54
CA HIS A 314 -33.56 -1.20 -6.18
C HIS A 314 -33.23 -0.07 -7.16
N GLN A 315 -33.06 1.16 -6.68
CA GLN A 315 -32.59 2.25 -7.52
C GLN A 315 -31.09 2.10 -7.71
N ASN A 316 -30.63 2.00 -8.96
CA ASN A 316 -29.20 1.87 -9.26
C ASN A 316 -28.46 3.11 -8.75
N PRO A 317 -27.36 2.94 -7.99
CA PRO A 317 -26.59 4.05 -7.44
C PRO A 317 -26.08 4.98 -8.56
N ALA A 318 -25.98 6.26 -8.24
CA ALA A 318 -25.36 7.25 -9.10
C ALA A 318 -23.85 7.30 -8.81
N ARG A 319 -23.01 7.10 -9.83
CA ARG A 319 -21.57 7.33 -9.73
C ARG A 319 -21.29 8.84 -9.75
N LEU A 320 -20.49 9.34 -8.80
CA LEU A 320 -20.12 10.75 -8.71
C LEU A 320 -18.73 10.96 -9.30
N SER A 321 -18.64 11.26 -10.60
CA SER A 321 -17.34 11.44 -11.28
C SER A 321 -16.52 12.59 -10.71
N TYR A 322 -17.14 13.75 -10.44
CA TYR A 322 -16.46 14.91 -9.86
C TYR A 322 -15.76 14.58 -8.53
N ALA A 323 -16.41 13.74 -7.71
CA ALA A 323 -15.87 13.26 -6.43
C ALA A 323 -14.66 12.33 -6.65
N GLU A 324 -14.74 11.43 -7.63
CA GLU A 324 -13.63 10.55 -8.00
C GLU A 324 -12.45 11.29 -8.62
N ASP A 325 -12.69 12.44 -9.25
CA ASP A 325 -11.66 13.29 -9.82
C ASP A 325 -10.96 14.12 -8.74
N ALA A 326 -11.71 14.73 -7.81
CA ALA A 326 -11.15 15.42 -6.64
C ALA A 326 -10.26 14.49 -5.80
N LEU A 327 -10.74 13.28 -5.49
CA LEU A 327 -9.99 12.25 -4.76
C LEU A 327 -8.73 11.74 -5.49
N ARG A 328 -8.55 12.06 -6.78
CA ARG A 328 -7.36 11.67 -7.56
C ARG A 328 -6.25 12.70 -7.52
N THR A 329 -6.57 13.96 -7.18
CA THR A 329 -5.64 15.10 -7.27
C THR A 329 -5.47 15.88 -5.97
N MET A 330 -6.37 15.71 -5.00
CA MET A 330 -6.37 16.43 -3.72
C MET A 330 -6.12 15.46 -2.55
N SER A 331 -5.68 15.99 -1.40
CA SER A 331 -5.65 15.20 -0.17
C SER A 331 -7.05 14.80 0.28
N LEU A 332 -7.18 13.76 1.09
CA LEU A 332 -8.47 13.24 1.52
C LEU A 332 -9.37 14.27 2.25
N PRO A 333 -8.85 15.17 3.12
CA PRO A 333 -9.65 16.24 3.72
C PRO A 333 -10.15 17.29 2.71
N GLU A 334 -9.31 17.69 1.76
CA GLU A 334 -9.67 18.65 0.70
C GLU A 334 -10.71 18.05 -0.25
N ALA A 335 -10.46 16.82 -0.72
CA ALA A 335 -11.40 16.07 -1.55
C ALA A 335 -12.73 15.84 -0.84
N TYR A 336 -12.72 15.58 0.47
CA TYR A 336 -13.95 15.49 1.26
C TYR A 336 -14.77 16.79 1.21
N ALA A 337 -14.12 17.94 1.41
CA ALA A 337 -14.78 19.24 1.36
C ALA A 337 -15.40 19.50 -0.03
N GLU A 338 -14.66 19.21 -1.11
CA GLU A 338 -15.12 19.33 -2.50
C GLU A 338 -16.32 18.40 -2.80
N ILE A 339 -16.31 17.18 -2.25
CA ILE A 339 -17.42 16.21 -2.35
C ILE A 339 -18.69 16.81 -1.76
N VAL A 340 -18.64 17.26 -0.50
CA VAL A 340 -19.81 17.77 0.23
C VAL A 340 -20.32 19.07 -0.38
N LEU A 341 -19.43 19.99 -0.77
CA LEU A 341 -19.77 21.29 -1.36
C LEU A 341 -20.64 21.14 -2.62
N ASN A 342 -20.28 20.22 -3.51
CA ASN A 342 -20.95 20.05 -4.80
C ASN A 342 -22.06 18.98 -4.80
N LEU A 343 -22.19 18.18 -3.72
CA LEU A 343 -23.05 16.99 -3.68
C LEU A 343 -24.49 17.28 -4.13
N ARG A 344 -25.12 18.30 -3.55
CA ARG A 344 -26.52 18.63 -3.83
C ARG A 344 -26.76 19.00 -5.29
N GLN A 345 -25.84 19.75 -5.90
CA GLN A 345 -25.91 20.16 -7.31
C GLN A 345 -25.69 18.97 -8.25
N ALA A 346 -24.71 18.12 -7.95
CA ALA A 346 -24.43 16.92 -8.73
C ALA A 346 -25.62 15.94 -8.74
N LEU A 347 -26.25 15.70 -7.58
CA LEU A 347 -27.43 14.84 -7.49
C LEU A 347 -28.61 15.41 -8.28
N GLN A 348 -28.87 16.72 -8.19
CA GLN A 348 -29.92 17.38 -8.98
C GLN A 348 -29.71 17.15 -10.48
N GLN A 349 -28.49 17.37 -10.99
CA GLN A 349 -28.18 17.17 -12.40
C GLN A 349 -28.39 15.71 -12.84
N ILE A 350 -27.90 14.74 -12.07
CA ILE A 350 -27.99 13.30 -12.39
C ILE A 350 -29.46 12.82 -12.41
N PHE A 351 -30.29 13.25 -11.46
CA PHE A 351 -31.68 12.79 -11.38
C PHE A 351 -32.66 13.59 -12.26
N GLN A 352 -32.37 14.85 -12.57
CA GLN A 352 -33.12 15.59 -13.58
C GLN A 352 -32.87 15.00 -14.99
N GLN A 353 -31.62 14.65 -15.33
CA GLN A 353 -31.31 13.99 -16.62
C GLN A 353 -31.92 12.58 -16.77
N ARG A 354 -32.21 11.89 -15.67
CA ARG A 354 -32.93 10.59 -15.68
C ARG A 354 -34.45 10.72 -15.80
N SER A 355 -35.01 11.93 -15.80
CA SER A 355 -36.43 12.18 -16.01
C SER A 355 -36.69 12.41 -17.50
N PRO A 356 -37.31 11.48 -18.25
CA PRO A 356 -37.61 11.71 -19.65
C PRO A 356 -38.66 12.83 -19.76
N THR A 357 -38.41 13.77 -20.67
CA THR A 357 -39.40 14.77 -21.08
C THR A 357 -40.57 14.04 -21.72
N MET A 358 -41.80 14.32 -21.25
CA MET A 358 -43.04 13.70 -21.76
C MET A 358 -43.33 14.05 -23.22
#